data_AF-X1QDR2-F1
#
_entry.id   AF-X1QDR2-F1
#
_cell.length_a   1.000
_cell.length_b   1.000
_cell.length_c   1.000
_cell.angle_alpha   90.00
_cell.angle_beta   90.00
_cell.angle_gamma   90.00
#
_symmetry.space_group_name_H-M   'P 1'
#
loop_
_entity.id
_entity.type
_entity.pdbx_description
1 polymer ?
#
loop_
_entity_poly.entity_id
_entity_poly.type
_entity_poly.pdbx_seq_one_letter_code
_entity_poly.pdbx_strand_id
1 'polypeptide(L)'
;NKAKEWSKEMVVTYKGHDLAPGCGVVDLELGRFDHLTYHLWITDTTVDDGGGWSYLHDAKYKTATSLVHYLVDNVSKNGLMLLNVGPKPNGEIPEEAKEILLKMGRWLEVNGEAIYGTTSWMVYGEGPTKMTKSGMFSEKEKVQYTAEDIRFTVKDDTLYAICLG
;
A
#
# COMPACT_ATOMS: atom_id res chain seq x y z
N ASN A 1 18.85 2.75 -25.04
CA ASN A 1 18.17 2.82 -23.72
C ASN A 1 16.69 2.84 -24.02
N LYS A 2 15.95 1.81 -23.58
CA LYS A 2 14.56 1.58 -23.99
C LYS A 2 13.58 2.66 -23.56
N ALA A 3 13.74 3.23 -22.35
CA ALA A 3 12.87 4.32 -21.88
C ALA A 3 12.90 5.52 -22.83
N LYS A 4 14.10 5.90 -23.29
CA LYS A 4 14.31 6.98 -24.26
C LYS A 4 13.73 6.64 -25.64
N GLU A 5 13.94 5.42 -26.12
CA GLU A 5 13.40 4.93 -27.41
C GLU A 5 11.86 4.93 -27.41
N TRP A 6 11.24 4.64 -26.26
CA TRP A 6 9.78 4.59 -26.12
C TRP A 6 9.15 5.94 -25.75
N SER A 7 9.95 6.98 -25.49
CA SER A 7 9.48 8.26 -24.97
C SER A 7 8.58 8.09 -23.73
N LYS A 8 8.99 7.21 -22.81
CA LYS A 8 8.27 6.92 -21.57
C LYS A 8 9.15 7.14 -20.35
N GLU A 9 8.57 7.70 -19.30
CA GLU A 9 9.14 7.64 -17.96
C GLU A 9 8.93 6.23 -17.40
N MET A 10 10.03 5.59 -17.00
CA MET A 10 10.02 4.21 -16.53
C MET A 10 10.52 4.18 -15.10
N VAL A 11 9.87 3.37 -14.28
CA VAL A 11 10.28 3.13 -12.90
C VAL A 11 10.77 1.69 -12.78
N VAL A 12 11.90 1.51 -12.11
CA VAL A 12 12.39 0.20 -11.69
C VAL A 12 12.30 0.16 -10.18
N THR A 13 11.67 -0.88 -9.65
CA THR A 13 11.60 -1.13 -8.21
C THR A 13 12.65 -2.16 -7.82
N TYR A 14 13.15 -2.12 -6.59
CA TYR A 14 14.17 -3.05 -6.10
C TYR A 14 14.07 -3.27 -4.60
N LYS A 15 14.55 -4.42 -4.13
CA LYS A 15 14.51 -4.79 -2.71
C LYS A 15 15.88 -4.51 -2.06
N GLY A 16 15.87 -4.15 -0.78
CA GLY A 16 17.08 -3.97 0.02
C GLY A 16 18.14 -3.05 -0.63
N HIS A 17 19.28 -3.63 -1.00
CA HIS A 17 20.43 -2.92 -1.58
C HIS A 17 20.77 -3.42 -3.00
N ASP A 18 19.81 -4.02 -3.70
CA ASP A 18 20.04 -4.63 -5.02
C ASP A 18 20.43 -3.60 -6.08
N LEU A 19 19.98 -2.35 -5.93
CA LEU A 19 20.39 -1.21 -6.75
C LEU A 19 20.96 -0.09 -5.88
N ALA A 20 21.84 0.71 -6.49
CA ALA A 20 22.37 1.90 -5.84
C ALA A 20 21.24 2.91 -5.50
N PRO A 21 21.31 3.58 -4.33
CA PRO A 21 20.33 4.58 -3.95
C PRO A 21 20.14 5.65 -5.04
N GLY A 22 18.88 5.97 -5.36
CA GLY A 22 18.53 6.95 -6.39
C GLY A 22 18.42 6.38 -7.82
N CYS A 23 18.76 5.10 -8.05
CA CYS A 23 18.59 4.45 -9.36
C CYS A 23 17.21 3.80 -9.58
N GLY A 24 16.39 3.72 -8.54
CA GLY A 24 15.06 3.13 -8.59
C GLY A 24 14.24 3.45 -7.34
N VAL A 25 13.08 2.82 -7.22
CA VAL A 25 12.18 2.95 -6.07
C VAL A 25 12.35 1.73 -5.17
N VAL A 26 12.61 1.94 -3.88
CA VAL A 26 12.72 0.82 -2.93
C VAL A 26 11.36 0.14 -2.76
N ASP A 27 11.37 -1.18 -2.79
CA ASP A 27 10.20 -2.04 -2.67
C ASP A 27 10.28 -2.85 -1.37
N LEU A 28 9.28 -2.68 -0.50
CA LEU A 28 9.18 -3.35 0.78
C LEU A 28 8.28 -4.59 0.68
N GLU A 29 8.89 -5.77 0.80
CA GLU A 29 8.15 -7.04 0.84
C GLU A 29 7.30 -7.14 2.09
N LEU A 30 5.97 -7.21 1.92
CA LEU A 30 5.01 -7.34 3.04
C LEU A 30 5.34 -6.34 4.16
N GLY A 31 5.67 -5.11 3.79
CA GLY A 31 6.42 -4.19 4.63
C GLY A 31 6.00 -2.74 4.45
N ARG A 32 6.15 -1.95 5.49
CA ARG A 32 5.67 -0.56 5.53
C ARG A 32 6.59 0.28 6.38
N PHE A 33 6.73 1.57 6.06
CA PHE A 33 7.42 2.48 6.96
C PHE A 33 6.49 3.00 8.07
N ASP A 34 7.03 3.12 9.28
CA ASP A 34 6.39 3.72 10.45
C ASP A 34 6.49 5.26 10.48
N HIS A 35 7.27 5.84 9.57
CA HIS A 35 7.55 7.27 9.46
C HIS A 35 7.29 7.78 8.03
N LEU A 36 7.16 9.10 7.90
CA LEU A 36 7.12 9.78 6.60
C LEU A 36 8.51 9.74 5.95
N THR A 37 8.59 9.36 4.69
CA THR A 37 9.84 9.35 3.92
C THR A 37 9.95 10.55 2.98
N TYR A 38 11.17 11.05 2.80
CA TYR A 38 11.46 12.11 1.81
C TYR A 38 11.52 11.57 0.37
N HIS A 39 11.66 10.25 0.21
CA HIS A 39 11.77 9.56 -1.07
C HIS A 39 10.54 8.66 -1.28
N LEU A 40 10.18 8.48 -2.54
CA LEU A 40 9.14 7.54 -2.93
C LEU A 40 9.59 6.11 -2.62
N TRP A 41 8.68 5.30 -2.11
CA TRP A 41 8.84 3.87 -1.92
C TRP A 41 7.56 3.15 -2.34
N ILE A 42 7.65 1.85 -2.55
CA ILE A 42 6.51 0.98 -2.79
C ILE A 42 6.57 -0.19 -1.83
N THR A 43 5.41 -0.77 -1.52
CA THR A 43 5.34 -2.10 -0.95
C THR A 43 4.54 -3.01 -1.84
N ASP A 44 5.02 -4.23 -2.00
CA ASP A 44 4.22 -5.36 -2.39
C ASP A 44 3.57 -6.01 -1.16
N THR A 45 2.24 -6.04 -1.16
CA THR A 45 1.44 -6.83 -0.21
C THR A 45 0.51 -7.77 -0.95
N THR A 46 -0.23 -8.61 -0.22
CA THR A 46 -1.14 -9.59 -0.81
C THR A 46 -2.45 -9.66 -0.05
N VAL A 47 -3.52 -10.07 -0.74
CA VAL A 47 -4.82 -10.38 -0.13
C VAL A 47 -4.76 -11.56 0.85
N ASP A 48 -3.75 -12.41 0.74
CA ASP A 48 -3.52 -13.52 1.68
C ASP A 48 -3.01 -13.02 3.04
N ASP A 49 -3.53 -13.56 4.14
CA ASP A 49 -3.22 -13.16 5.53
C ASP A 49 -2.07 -13.98 6.16
N GLY A 50 -1.51 -14.93 5.42
CA GLY A 50 -0.31 -15.70 5.78
C GLY A 50 0.97 -15.24 5.07
N GLY A 51 0.87 -14.31 4.12
CA GLY A 51 1.98 -13.85 3.29
C GLY A 51 2.24 -14.73 2.05
N GLY A 52 1.28 -15.56 1.65
CA GLY A 52 1.34 -16.37 0.44
C GLY A 52 1.13 -15.53 -0.83
N TRP A 53 2.04 -15.66 -1.79
CA TRP A 53 1.95 -14.95 -3.07
C TRP A 53 1.12 -15.69 -4.13
N SER A 54 1.05 -17.02 -4.03
CA SER A 54 0.28 -17.88 -4.94
C SER A 54 -0.98 -18.40 -4.25
N TYR A 55 -1.87 -19.02 -5.03
CA TYR A 55 -3.08 -19.63 -4.49
C TYR A 55 -2.75 -20.74 -3.48
N LEU A 56 -3.35 -20.63 -2.29
CA LEU A 56 -3.33 -21.66 -1.25
C LEU A 56 -4.78 -22.13 -1.03
N HIS A 57 -4.98 -23.45 -1.00
CA HIS A 57 -6.33 -24.02 -0.86
C HIS A 57 -7.04 -23.57 0.42
N ASP A 58 -6.30 -23.47 1.52
CA ASP A 58 -6.81 -23.06 2.83
C ASP A 58 -6.29 -21.66 3.21
N ALA A 59 -6.14 -20.78 2.21
CA ALA A 59 -5.74 -19.40 2.40
C ALA A 59 -6.66 -18.69 3.40
N LYS A 60 -6.06 -17.89 4.28
CA LYS A 60 -6.79 -16.87 5.02
C LYS A 60 -6.67 -15.57 4.25
N TYR A 61 -7.70 -14.73 4.31
CA TYR A 61 -7.71 -13.46 3.58
C TYR A 61 -7.72 -12.28 4.54
N LYS A 62 -6.93 -11.25 4.21
CA LYS A 62 -7.01 -9.95 4.84
C LYS A 62 -8.38 -9.33 4.58
N THR A 63 -8.84 -8.44 5.45
CA THR A 63 -10.11 -7.74 5.21
C THR A 63 -9.89 -6.57 4.25
N ALA A 64 -10.91 -6.22 3.47
CA ALA A 64 -10.86 -5.02 2.63
C ALA A 64 -10.54 -3.75 3.45
N THR A 65 -11.12 -3.63 4.65
CA THR A 65 -10.82 -2.54 5.60
C THR A 65 -9.34 -2.48 5.94
N SER A 66 -8.72 -3.61 6.29
CA SER A 66 -7.28 -3.63 6.61
C SER A 66 -6.42 -3.18 5.43
N LEU A 67 -6.74 -3.61 4.21
CA LEU A 67 -6.00 -3.23 3.00
C LEU A 67 -6.22 -1.77 2.60
N VAL A 68 -7.44 -1.22 2.81
CA VAL A 68 -7.69 0.22 2.66
C VAL A 68 -6.87 1.01 3.68
N HIS A 69 -6.82 0.57 4.94
CA HIS A 69 -6.01 1.24 5.95
C HIS A 69 -4.51 1.19 5.61
N TYR A 70 -4.03 0.09 5.03
CA TYR A 70 -2.64 -0.03 4.57
C TYR A 70 -2.37 0.95 3.43
N LEU A 71 -3.27 1.02 2.44
CA LEU A 71 -3.17 1.98 1.34
C LEU A 71 -3.11 3.42 1.86
N VAL A 72 -4.05 3.82 2.72
CA VAL A 72 -4.14 5.17 3.27
C VAL A 72 -2.90 5.53 4.10
N ASP A 73 -2.45 4.63 4.98
CA ASP A 73 -1.25 4.85 5.79
C ASP A 73 0.01 4.98 4.92
N ASN A 74 0.14 4.14 3.88
CA ASN A 74 1.29 4.19 2.98
C ASN A 74 1.33 5.48 2.16
N VAL A 75 0.21 5.87 1.54
CA VAL A 75 0.13 7.10 0.72
C VAL A 75 0.45 8.34 1.57
N SER A 76 -0.04 8.38 2.81
CA SER A 76 0.26 9.48 3.75
C SER A 76 1.75 9.60 4.10
N LYS A 77 2.52 8.51 3.94
CA LYS A 77 3.95 8.41 4.21
C LYS A 77 4.81 8.39 2.94
N ASN A 78 4.28 8.93 1.83
CA ASN A 78 4.96 8.99 0.53
C ASN A 78 5.23 7.61 -0.10
N GLY A 79 4.37 6.64 0.22
CA GLY A 79 4.45 5.24 -0.23
C GLY A 79 3.37 4.86 -1.23
N LEU A 80 3.70 3.89 -2.07
CA LEU A 80 2.77 3.22 -3.00
C LEU A 80 2.47 1.80 -2.51
N MET A 81 1.33 1.25 -2.94
CA MET A 81 0.94 -0.13 -2.62
C MET A 81 0.68 -0.91 -3.91
N LEU A 82 1.39 -2.00 -4.09
CA LEU A 82 1.13 -3.03 -5.08
C LEU A 82 0.45 -4.22 -4.39
N LEU A 83 -0.80 -4.50 -4.77
CA LEU A 83 -1.58 -5.59 -4.17
C LEU A 83 -1.55 -6.84 -5.06
N ASN A 84 -1.01 -7.93 -4.53
CA ASN A 84 -0.98 -9.24 -5.16
C ASN A 84 -2.25 -10.06 -4.87
N VAL A 85 -2.68 -10.80 -5.90
CA VAL A 85 -3.77 -11.79 -5.85
C VAL A 85 -3.28 -13.06 -6.52
N GLY A 86 -3.31 -14.20 -5.81
CA GLY A 86 -2.97 -15.50 -6.35
C GLY A 86 -4.17 -16.17 -7.03
N PRO A 87 -4.22 -16.29 -8.37
CA PRO A 87 -5.30 -17.00 -9.05
C PRO A 87 -5.24 -18.51 -8.79
N LYS A 88 -6.39 -19.16 -8.80
CA LYS A 88 -6.52 -20.62 -8.74
C LYS A 88 -5.76 -21.27 -9.91
N PRO A 89 -5.40 -22.58 -9.83
CA PRO A 89 -4.74 -23.30 -10.92
C PRO A 89 -5.51 -23.31 -12.25
N ASN A 90 -6.84 -23.14 -12.21
CA ASN A 90 -7.69 -23.01 -13.39
C ASN A 90 -7.74 -21.58 -13.97
N GLY A 91 -6.99 -20.64 -13.40
CA GLY A 91 -6.91 -19.24 -13.82
C GLY A 91 -7.97 -18.31 -13.20
N GLU A 92 -8.92 -18.83 -12.44
CA GLU A 92 -9.95 -18.00 -11.80
C GLU A 92 -9.40 -17.27 -10.56
N ILE A 93 -9.86 -16.04 -10.34
CA ILE A 93 -9.60 -15.33 -9.09
C ILE A 93 -10.48 -15.94 -7.98
N PRO A 94 -9.93 -16.30 -6.80
CA PRO A 94 -10.73 -16.72 -5.65
C PRO A 94 -11.83 -15.70 -5.30
N GLU A 95 -13.01 -16.16 -4.93
CA GLU A 95 -14.16 -15.24 -4.73
C GLU A 95 -13.90 -14.29 -3.57
N GLU A 96 -13.23 -14.74 -2.52
CA GLU A 96 -12.80 -13.92 -1.38
C GLU A 96 -11.88 -12.77 -1.82
N ALA A 97 -10.89 -13.07 -2.66
CA ALA A 97 -9.98 -12.06 -3.21
C ALA A 97 -10.74 -11.05 -4.09
N LYS A 98 -11.65 -11.53 -4.93
CA LYS A 98 -12.50 -10.70 -5.79
C LYS A 98 -13.40 -9.79 -4.96
N GLU A 99 -14.03 -10.31 -3.91
CA GLU A 99 -14.84 -9.50 -3.00
C GLU A 99 -14.03 -8.38 -2.34
N ILE A 100 -12.81 -8.69 -1.91
CA ILE A 100 -11.89 -7.71 -1.32
C ILE A 100 -11.59 -6.59 -2.31
N LEU A 101 -11.19 -6.94 -3.55
CA LEU A 101 -10.90 -5.98 -4.60
C LEU A 101 -12.12 -5.09 -4.91
N LEU A 102 -13.31 -5.69 -5.00
CA LEU A 102 -14.55 -4.94 -5.26
C LEU A 102 -14.92 -4.02 -4.09
N LYS A 103 -14.72 -4.45 -2.83
CA LYS A 103 -14.94 -3.63 -1.64
C LYS A 103 -13.97 -2.45 -1.60
N MET A 104 -12.68 -2.68 -1.89
CA MET A 104 -11.68 -1.62 -2.00
C MET A 104 -12.01 -0.65 -3.14
N GLY A 105 -12.41 -1.18 -4.30
CA GLY A 105 -12.82 -0.38 -5.46
C GLY A 105 -13.99 0.55 -5.15
N ARG A 106 -15.03 0.06 -4.46
CA ARG A 106 -16.15 0.90 -4.00
C ARG A 106 -15.71 1.98 -3.02
N TRP A 107 -14.75 1.69 -2.13
CA TRP A 107 -14.23 2.70 -1.22
C TRP A 107 -13.45 3.79 -1.99
N LEU A 108 -12.64 3.40 -2.98
CA LEU A 108 -11.88 4.31 -3.84
C LEU A 108 -12.76 5.09 -4.82
N GLU A 109 -13.91 4.56 -5.22
CA GLU A 109 -14.87 5.30 -6.04
C GLU A 109 -15.40 6.54 -5.31
N VAL A 110 -15.60 6.43 -4.00
CA VAL A 110 -16.08 7.54 -3.16
C VAL A 110 -14.94 8.42 -2.65
N ASN A 111 -13.83 7.82 -2.21
CA ASN A 111 -12.76 8.51 -1.48
C ASN A 111 -11.47 8.67 -2.30
N GLY A 112 -11.47 8.27 -3.57
CA GLY A 112 -10.27 8.22 -4.41
C GLY A 112 -9.63 9.58 -4.66
N GLU A 113 -10.38 10.68 -4.53
CA GLU A 113 -9.83 12.04 -4.60
C GLU A 113 -8.76 12.30 -3.53
N ALA A 114 -8.92 11.71 -2.33
CA ALA A 114 -7.96 11.81 -1.24
C ALA A 114 -6.75 10.86 -1.40
N ILE A 115 -6.69 10.10 -2.48
CA ILE A 115 -5.62 9.12 -2.77
C ILE A 115 -4.91 9.45 -4.08
N TYR A 116 -5.65 9.46 -5.19
CA TYR A 116 -5.10 9.58 -6.53
C TYR A 116 -4.59 10.99 -6.84
N GLY A 117 -3.31 11.07 -7.20
CA GLY A 117 -2.65 12.34 -7.53
C GLY A 117 -2.38 13.22 -6.31
N THR A 118 -2.47 12.65 -5.10
CA THR A 118 -2.11 13.34 -3.86
C THR A 118 -0.63 13.10 -3.51
N THR A 119 -0.10 13.91 -2.61
CA THR A 119 1.20 13.72 -1.95
C THR A 119 1.04 13.70 -0.44
N SER A 120 2.05 13.21 0.28
CA SER A 120 2.08 13.28 1.74
C SER A 120 2.11 14.72 2.26
N TRP A 121 1.42 15.00 3.36
CA TRP A 121 1.58 16.27 4.08
C TRP A 121 2.89 16.34 4.89
N MET A 122 3.17 17.49 5.52
CA MET A 122 4.30 17.67 6.44
C MET A 122 4.30 16.69 7.62
N VAL A 123 3.12 16.22 8.02
CA VAL A 123 2.92 15.16 9.01
C VAL A 123 2.01 14.12 8.38
N TYR A 124 2.36 12.83 8.46
CA TYR A 124 1.60 11.77 7.80
C TYR A 124 0.25 11.49 8.48
N GLY A 125 0.14 11.75 9.78
CA GLY A 125 -1.07 11.43 10.52
C GLY A 125 -0.99 11.65 12.03
N GLU A 126 -2.15 11.51 12.65
CA GLU A 126 -2.39 11.61 14.09
C GLU A 126 -3.12 10.36 14.59
N GLY A 127 -3.21 10.22 15.92
CA GLY A 127 -3.91 9.12 16.58
C GLY A 127 -3.02 8.25 17.48
N PRO A 128 -3.67 7.45 18.35
CA PRO A 128 -3.00 6.64 19.37
C PRO A 128 -2.30 5.41 18.77
N THR A 129 -2.74 4.92 17.61
CA THR A 129 -2.20 3.70 17.03
C THR A 129 -0.86 3.95 16.36
N LYS A 130 0.19 3.29 16.85
CA LYS A 130 1.54 3.38 16.30
C LYS A 130 2.02 2.03 15.77
N MET A 131 2.70 2.07 14.63
CA MET A 131 3.52 0.96 14.18
C MET A 131 4.74 0.83 15.07
N THR A 132 5.02 -0.37 15.53
CA THR A 132 6.19 -0.75 16.35
C THR A 132 7.31 -1.36 15.50
N LYS A 133 7.02 -1.69 14.24
CA LYS A 133 7.94 -2.25 13.24
C LYS A 133 7.84 -1.47 11.94
N SER A 134 8.97 -1.41 11.24
CA SER A 134 9.17 -0.61 10.03
C SER A 134 10.06 -1.37 9.04
N GLY A 135 9.80 -1.21 7.75
CA GLY A 135 10.57 -1.83 6.68
C GLY A 135 10.04 -3.21 6.25
N MET A 136 10.93 -4.03 5.68
CA MET A 136 10.60 -5.35 5.12
C MET A 136 9.91 -6.25 6.16
N PHE A 137 8.85 -6.94 5.75
CA PHE A 137 8.07 -7.90 6.54
C PHE A 137 7.42 -7.34 7.81
N SER A 138 7.31 -6.01 7.95
CA SER A 138 6.70 -5.39 9.12
C SER A 138 5.21 -5.71 9.26
N GLU A 139 4.52 -6.12 8.18
CA GLU A 139 3.09 -6.47 8.21
C GLU A 139 2.76 -7.71 9.06
N LYS A 140 3.77 -8.51 9.45
CA LYS A 140 3.59 -9.62 10.39
C LYS A 140 3.02 -9.13 11.74
N GLU A 141 3.30 -7.89 12.10
CA GLU A 141 2.69 -7.23 13.24
C GLU A 141 1.46 -6.45 12.78
N LYS A 142 0.28 -7.03 13.06
CA LYS A 142 -0.99 -6.45 12.64
C LYS A 142 -1.27 -5.16 13.41
N VAL A 143 -1.56 -4.11 12.66
CA VAL A 143 -1.96 -2.82 13.21
C VAL A 143 -3.47 -2.68 13.07
N GLN A 144 -4.16 -2.42 14.17
CA GLN A 144 -5.60 -2.20 14.20
C GLN A 144 -5.85 -0.71 14.45
N TYR A 145 -6.22 0.00 13.39
CA TYR A 145 -6.60 1.40 13.49
C TYR A 145 -8.04 1.57 13.98
N THR A 146 -8.31 2.76 14.48
CA THR A 146 -9.58 3.17 15.07
C THR A 146 -10.02 4.51 14.46
N ALA A 147 -11.23 4.97 14.82
CA ALA A 147 -11.73 6.29 14.44
C ALA A 147 -10.91 7.46 15.05
N GLU A 148 -9.99 7.18 15.97
CA GLU A 148 -9.06 8.18 16.51
C GLU A 148 -7.80 8.34 15.64
N ASP A 149 -7.62 7.49 14.63
CA ASP A 149 -6.46 7.50 13.74
C ASP A 149 -6.79 8.24 12.44
N ILE A 150 -6.02 9.29 12.16
CA ILE A 150 -6.20 10.16 10.99
C ILE A 150 -4.94 10.13 10.13
N ARG A 151 -5.10 10.10 8.81
CA ARG A 151 -4.01 10.20 7.84
C ARG A 151 -4.20 11.37 6.89
N PHE A 152 -3.09 11.99 6.51
CA PHE A 152 -3.10 13.22 5.73
C PHE A 152 -2.50 13.02 4.35
N THR A 153 -3.21 13.53 3.35
CA THR A 153 -2.73 13.67 1.96
C THR A 153 -3.11 15.05 1.45
N VAL A 154 -2.39 15.53 0.43
CA VAL A 154 -2.58 16.87 -0.13
C VAL A 154 -2.64 16.81 -1.64
N LYS A 155 -3.53 17.61 -2.21
CA LYS A 155 -3.58 17.88 -3.65
C LYS A 155 -3.99 19.32 -3.87
N ASP A 156 -3.20 20.03 -4.66
CA ASP A 156 -3.36 21.46 -4.88
C ASP A 156 -3.42 22.22 -3.53
N ASP A 157 -4.48 23.00 -3.29
CA ASP A 157 -4.69 23.73 -2.03
C ASP A 157 -5.56 22.97 -1.01
N THR A 158 -5.80 21.67 -1.23
CA THR A 158 -6.68 20.85 -0.39
C THR A 158 -5.89 19.85 0.45
N LEU A 159 -6.05 19.95 1.78
CA LEU A 159 -5.62 18.95 2.74
C LEU A 159 -6.77 17.98 3.03
N TYR A 160 -6.54 16.69 2.79
CA TYR A 160 -7.48 15.63 3.13
C TYR A 160 -7.11 15.03 4.48
N ALA A 161 -8.09 14.88 5.36
CA ALA A 161 -7.97 14.18 6.63
C ALA A 161 -8.82 12.91 6.58
N ILE A 162 -8.17 11.75 6.51
CA ILE A 162 -8.82 10.45 6.34
C ILE A 162 -8.86 9.73 7.69
N CYS A 163 -10.06 9.58 8.26
CA CYS A 163 -10.31 8.82 9.48
C CYS A 163 -10.32 7.31 9.20
N LEU A 164 -9.69 6.50 10.06
CA LEU A 164 -9.54 5.04 9.88
C LEU A 164 -10.51 4.21 10.74
N GLY A 165 -11.74 4.70 10.96
CA GLY A 165 -12.79 3.99 11.70
C GLY A 165 -14.21 4.37 11.29
#